data_AF-A0A0G0PYB6-F1
#
_entry.id   AF-A0A0G0PYB6-F1
#
_cell.length_a   1.000
_cell.length_b   1.000
_cell.length_c   1.000
_cell.angle_alpha   90.00
_cell.angle_beta   90.00
_cell.angle_gamma   90.00
#
_symmetry.space_group_name_H-M   'P 1'
#
loop_
_entity.id
_entity.type
_entity.pdbx_description
1 polymer ?
#
loop_
_entity_poly.entity_id
_entity_poly.type
_entity_poly.pdbx_seq_one_letter_code
_entity_poly.pdbx_strand_id
1 'polypeptide(L)'
;MRLKPLEKDKKYIWTNHALQKMRFYRLSESRVRRILRNPERTEDGVAPDTIASMQPAGSKKLFQPASPELLRCRRRFSPISAGDKQAQGKGEIWVMWQKNKKMKIKNEKQQFKSKNHGNSKKIIIISAWRYPGISPINKPIKIPEDVLEDLRSSGLIS
;
A
#
# COMPACT_ATOMS: atom_id res chain seq x y z
N MET A 1 15.47 29.34 -17.39
CA MET A 1 15.57 28.72 -16.05
C MET A 1 16.12 27.30 -16.23
N ARG A 2 17.31 27.00 -15.69
CA ARG A 2 17.98 25.70 -15.90
C ARG A 2 17.39 24.68 -14.92
N LEU A 3 16.54 23.78 -15.41
CA LEU A 3 15.94 22.73 -14.56
C LEU A 3 17.05 21.80 -14.07
N LYS A 4 17.23 21.73 -12.75
CA LYS A 4 18.13 20.75 -12.15
C LYS A 4 17.54 19.34 -12.32
N PRO A 5 18.35 18.31 -12.60
CA PRO A 5 17.86 16.93 -12.66
C PRO A 5 17.29 16.53 -11.29
N LEU A 6 16.14 15.86 -11.27
CA LEU A 6 15.60 15.28 -10.05
C LEU A 6 16.52 14.13 -9.61
N GLU A 7 17.28 14.33 -8.52
CA GLU A 7 18.07 13.26 -7.94
C GLU A 7 17.16 12.07 -7.59
N LYS A 8 17.57 10.87 -8.01
CA LYS A 8 16.85 9.64 -7.67
C LYS A 8 16.92 9.42 -6.16
N ASP A 9 15.78 9.15 -5.53
CA ASP A 9 15.67 8.88 -4.10
C ASP A 9 16.62 7.76 -3.64
N LYS A 10 17.62 8.08 -2.81
CA LYS A 10 18.54 7.08 -2.22
C LYS A 10 17.83 6.08 -1.27
N LYS A 11 16.61 6.41 -0.81
CA LYS A 11 15.87 5.68 0.23
C LYS A 11 15.04 4.51 -0.30
N TYR A 12 14.47 4.64 -1.51
CA TYR A 12 13.52 3.70 -2.07
C TYR A 12 14.10 3.00 -3.30
N ILE A 13 14.00 1.69 -3.34
CA ILE A 13 14.34 0.86 -4.50
C ILE A 13 13.03 0.36 -5.10
N TRP A 14 12.79 0.67 -6.37
CA TRP A 14 11.60 0.25 -7.10
C TRP A 14 11.92 -0.99 -7.93
N THR A 15 11.13 -2.05 -7.79
CA THR A 15 11.21 -3.20 -8.71
C THR A 15 10.49 -2.89 -10.02
N ASN A 16 10.85 -3.59 -11.10
CA ASN A 16 10.12 -3.49 -12.38
C ASN A 16 8.64 -3.85 -12.21
N HIS A 17 8.34 -4.81 -11.35
CA HIS A 17 6.97 -5.23 -11.07
C HIS A 17 6.15 -4.11 -10.39
N ALA A 18 6.73 -3.40 -9.41
CA ALA A 18 6.09 -2.23 -8.81
C ALA A 18 5.81 -1.14 -9.86
N LEU A 19 6.78 -0.85 -10.72
CA LEU A 19 6.64 0.15 -11.79
C LEU A 19 5.50 -0.21 -12.75
N GLN A 20 5.42 -1.46 -13.19
CA GLN A 20 4.35 -1.95 -14.07
C GLN A 20 2.97 -1.82 -13.42
N LYS A 21 2.83 -2.26 -12.17
CA LYS A 21 1.55 -2.17 -11.45
C LYS A 21 1.14 -0.73 -11.17
N MET A 22 2.08 0.15 -10.85
CA MET A 22 1.80 1.58 -10.71
C MET A 22 1.26 2.18 -12.01
N ARG A 23 1.87 1.86 -13.17
CA ARG A 23 1.38 2.31 -14.48
C ARG A 23 -0.04 1.81 -14.74
N PHE A 24 -0.28 0.52 -14.49
CA PHE A 24 -1.60 -0.11 -14.68
C PHE A 24 -2.69 0.57 -13.84
N TYR A 25 -2.45 0.79 -12.54
CA TYR A 25 -3.41 1.41 -11.62
C TYR A 25 -3.36 2.94 -11.57
N ARG A 26 -2.59 3.56 -12.47
CA ARG A 26 -2.34 5.01 -12.51
C ARG A 26 -1.97 5.57 -11.13
N LEU A 27 -1.05 4.88 -10.45
CA LEU A 27 -0.51 5.28 -9.14
C LEU A 27 0.78 6.09 -9.34
N SER A 28 0.87 7.21 -8.64
CA SER A 28 2.09 8.02 -8.61
C SER A 28 3.03 7.54 -7.51
N GLU A 29 4.34 7.76 -7.69
CA GLU A 29 5.34 7.45 -6.67
C GLU A 29 5.06 8.19 -5.36
N SER A 30 4.61 9.45 -5.44
CA SER A 30 4.26 10.26 -4.27
C SER A 30 3.12 9.62 -3.46
N ARG A 31 2.14 9.01 -4.13
CA ARG A 31 1.05 8.29 -3.47
C ARG A 31 1.56 7.05 -2.73
N VAL A 32 2.43 6.27 -3.35
CA VAL A 32 3.06 5.11 -2.72
C VAL A 32 3.94 5.52 -1.54
N ARG A 33 4.76 6.56 -1.70
CA ARG A 33 5.57 7.13 -0.61
C ARG A 33 4.72 7.60 0.57
N ARG A 34 3.54 8.16 0.31
CA ARG A 34 2.57 8.56 1.36
C ARG A 34 2.09 7.36 2.18
N ILE A 35 1.73 6.27 1.51
CA ILE A 35 1.28 5.03 2.16
C ILE A 35 2.38 4.46 3.06
N LEU A 36 3.63 4.48 2.58
CA LEU A 36 4.78 4.01 3.37
C LEU A 36 5.11 4.90 4.58
N ARG A 37 4.75 6.18 4.54
CA ARG A 37 4.99 7.11 5.66
C ARG A 37 3.92 6.96 6.74
N ASN A 38 2.65 7.01 6.34
CA ASN A 38 1.51 7.00 7.26
C ASN A 38 0.48 5.96 6.81
N PRO A 39 0.75 4.65 6.95
CA PRO A 39 -0.25 3.64 6.58
C PRO A 39 -1.44 3.67 7.53
N GLU A 40 -2.63 3.36 7.01
CA GLU A 40 -3.84 3.18 7.84
C GLU A 40 -3.85 1.77 8.44
N ARG A 41 -3.48 0.77 7.64
CA ARG A 41 -3.41 -0.64 8.03
C ARG A 41 -2.08 -1.23 7.58
N THR A 42 -1.53 -2.14 8.38
CA THR A 42 -0.31 -2.90 8.06
C THR A 42 -0.57 -4.37 8.32
N GLU A 43 -0.21 -5.22 7.37
CA GLU A 43 -0.41 -6.67 7.39
C GLU A 43 0.86 -7.39 6.92
N ASP A 44 0.92 -8.69 7.20
CA ASP A 44 1.93 -9.55 6.61
C ASP A 44 1.67 -9.73 5.12
N GLY A 45 2.74 -9.68 4.33
CA GLY A 45 2.67 -9.86 2.89
C GLY A 45 2.46 -11.32 2.50
N VAL A 46 2.07 -11.54 1.25
CA VAL A 46 1.92 -12.89 0.67
C VAL A 46 3.26 -13.63 0.62
N ALA A 47 4.36 -12.91 0.45
CA ALA A 47 5.70 -13.47 0.47
C ALA A 47 6.32 -13.35 1.87
N PRO A 48 7.17 -14.30 2.29
CA PRO A 48 7.85 -14.23 3.58
C PRO A 48 8.67 -12.94 3.72
N ASP A 49 8.84 -12.48 4.96
CA ASP A 49 9.60 -11.26 5.32
C ASP A 49 9.11 -9.97 4.62
N THR A 50 7.89 -9.97 4.10
CA THR A 50 7.33 -8.83 3.38
C THR A 50 6.18 -8.23 4.17
N ILE A 51 6.05 -6.91 4.10
CA ILE A 51 5.00 -6.16 4.80
C ILE A 51 4.09 -5.52 3.75
N ALA A 52 2.79 -5.67 3.93
CA ALA A 52 1.78 -4.98 3.15
C ALA A 52 1.23 -3.79 3.94
N SER A 53 1.23 -2.61 3.34
CA SER A 53 0.72 -1.38 3.93
C SER A 53 -0.39 -0.80 3.07
N MET A 54 -1.48 -0.37 3.69
CA MET A 54 -2.69 0.09 3.01
C MET A 54 -3.13 1.47 3.48
N GLN A 55 -3.70 2.24 2.55
CA GLN A 55 -4.53 3.40 2.85
C GLN A 55 -5.78 3.43 1.97
N PRO A 56 -6.90 3.99 2.46
CA PRO A 56 -8.07 4.26 1.63
C PRO A 56 -7.72 5.26 0.53
N ALA A 57 -8.28 5.05 -0.66
CA ALA A 57 -8.25 6.02 -1.75
C ALA A 57 -9.31 7.09 -1.49
N GLY A 58 -8.91 8.36 -1.60
CA GLY A 58 -9.77 9.52 -1.39
C GLY A 58 -9.44 10.31 -0.12
N SER A 59 -9.93 11.55 -0.07
CA SER A 59 -9.92 12.39 1.12
C SER A 59 -11.24 12.23 1.88
N LYS A 60 -11.21 12.32 3.21
CA LYS A 60 -12.43 12.49 4.00
C LYS A 60 -13.09 13.79 3.51
N LYS A 61 -14.28 13.72 2.92
CA LYS A 61 -15.07 14.91 2.60
C LYS A 61 -15.51 15.49 3.93
N LEU A 62 -14.77 16.47 4.45
CA LEU A 62 -15.23 17.28 5.57
C LEU A 62 -16.45 18.03 5.04
N PHE A 63 -17.63 17.66 5.51
CA PHE A 63 -18.84 18.42 5.23
C PHE A 63 -18.64 19.80 5.85
N GLN A 64 -18.29 20.79 5.03
CA GLN A 64 -18.30 22.18 5.45
C GLN A 64 -19.73 22.67 5.20
N PRO A 65 -20.55 22.95 6.24
CA PRO A 65 -21.79 23.65 6.01
C PRO A 65 -21.42 25.01 5.41
N ALA A 66 -21.97 25.33 4.24
CA ALA A 66 -21.62 26.53 3.47
C ALA A 66 -21.89 27.84 4.24
N SER A 67 -22.66 27.81 5.31
CA SER A 67 -22.80 28.90 6.27
C SER A 67 -23.47 28.37 7.56
N PRO A 68 -23.06 28.83 8.76
CA PRO A 68 -23.77 28.58 10.02
C PRO A 68 -25.23 29.06 10.02
N GLU A 69 -25.61 29.97 9.11
CA GLU A 69 -26.93 30.59 9.05
C GLU A 69 -28.05 29.66 8.55
N LEU A 70 -27.70 28.62 7.77
CA LEU A 70 -28.68 27.64 7.28
C LEU A 70 -29.14 26.63 8.33
N LEU A 71 -28.71 26.78 9.59
CA LEU A 71 -29.14 25.94 10.70
C LEU A 71 -30.54 26.33 11.25
N ARG A 72 -31.09 27.50 10.86
CA ARG A 72 -32.41 27.99 11.35
C ARG A 72 -33.60 27.74 10.42
N CYS A 73 -33.40 27.44 9.13
CA CYS A 73 -34.49 27.03 8.22
C CYS A 73 -34.77 25.51 8.34
N ARG A 74 -35.23 25.08 9.52
CA ARG A 74 -35.52 23.67 9.79
C ARG A 74 -36.98 23.45 10.15
N ARG A 75 -37.88 23.63 9.18
CA ARG A 75 -39.12 22.84 9.07
C ARG A 75 -39.41 22.65 7.58
N ARG A 76 -39.60 21.39 7.16
CA ARG A 76 -39.92 20.91 5.79
C ARG A 76 -38.79 20.55 4.83
N PHE A 77 -37.61 20.18 5.33
CA PHE A 77 -36.82 19.18 4.62
C PHE A 77 -36.73 17.97 5.54
N SER A 78 -37.53 16.93 5.25
CA SER A 78 -37.30 15.62 5.85
C SER A 78 -35.84 15.26 5.62
N PRO A 79 -35.11 14.82 6.66
CA PRO A 79 -33.80 14.24 6.44
C PRO A 79 -34.03 13.08 5.49
N ILE A 80 -33.44 13.15 4.30
CA ILE A 80 -33.32 12.00 3.41
C ILE A 80 -32.84 10.86 4.30
N SER A 81 -33.69 9.84 4.42
CA SER A 81 -33.54 8.69 5.30
C SER A 81 -32.07 8.28 5.39
N ALA A 82 -31.60 8.10 6.62
CA ALA A 82 -30.30 7.56 6.97
C ALA A 82 -30.20 6.06 6.56
N GLY A 83 -30.54 5.76 5.31
CA GLY A 83 -30.44 4.46 4.67
C GLY A 83 -29.32 4.51 3.63
N ASP A 84 -28.31 3.67 3.87
CA ASP A 84 -27.60 2.93 2.84
C ASP A 84 -26.93 3.72 1.71
N LYS A 85 -26.08 4.68 2.07
CA LYS A 85 -24.90 4.91 1.23
C LYS A 85 -23.84 3.88 1.59
N GLN A 86 -24.01 2.65 1.09
CA GLN A 86 -22.86 1.75 0.96
C GLN A 86 -21.75 2.55 0.29
N ALA A 87 -20.59 2.63 0.94
CA ALA A 87 -19.47 3.49 0.55
C ALA A 87 -18.75 2.95 -0.71
N GLN A 88 -19.46 2.77 -1.82
CA GLN A 88 -19.01 2.16 -3.07
C GLN A 88 -17.99 3.00 -3.86
N GLY A 89 -17.36 3.99 -3.22
CA GLY A 89 -16.43 4.92 -3.87
C GLY A 89 -15.05 5.04 -3.22
N LYS A 90 -14.75 4.27 -2.17
CA LYS A 90 -13.46 4.34 -1.48
C LYS A 90 -12.68 3.04 -1.70
N GLY A 91 -12.14 2.86 -2.91
CA GLY A 91 -11.20 1.78 -3.14
C GLY A 91 -9.97 1.90 -2.23
N GLU A 92 -9.27 0.82 -1.97
CA GLU A 92 -8.07 0.81 -1.15
C GLU A 92 -6.82 0.83 -2.03
N ILE A 93 -5.73 1.40 -1.54
CA ILE A 93 -4.42 1.31 -2.19
C ILE A 93 -3.50 0.54 -1.26
N TRP A 94 -2.99 -0.56 -1.78
CA TRP A 94 -2.11 -1.50 -1.12
C TRP A 94 -0.71 -1.37 -1.70
N VAL A 95 0.29 -1.44 -0.83
CA VAL A 95 1.70 -1.40 -1.19
C VAL A 95 2.42 -2.50 -0.43
N MET A 96 3.06 -3.40 -1.16
CA MET A 96 3.89 -4.46 -0.61
C MET A 96 5.36 -4.06 -0.68
N TRP A 97 6.04 -4.13 0.46
CA TRP A 97 7.41 -3.64 0.59
C TRP A 97 8.21 -4.42 1.62
N GLN A 98 9.52 -4.33 1.49
CA GLN A 98 10.47 -5.01 2.36
C GLN A 98 11.51 -4.03 2.90
N LYS A 99 11.85 -4.18 4.18
CA LYS A 99 13.03 -3.51 4.77
C LYS A 99 14.26 -4.27 4.33
N ASN A 100 15.24 -3.60 3.70
CA ASN A 100 16.48 -4.26 3.33
C ASN A 100 17.20 -4.72 4.62
N LYS A 101 17.16 -6.03 4.89
CA LYS A 101 17.94 -6.67 5.94
C LYS A 101 19.37 -6.67 5.46
N LYS A 102 20.34 -6.25 6.29
CA LYS A 102 21.75 -6.48 5.97
C LYS A 102 21.91 -7.98 5.73
N MET A 103 22.05 -8.40 4.47
CA MET A 103 22.53 -9.73 4.14
C MET A 103 23.84 -9.89 4.91
N LYS A 104 23.93 -10.87 5.82
CA LYS A 104 25.22 -11.25 6.43
C LYS A 104 26.06 -11.84 5.30
N ILE A 105 26.73 -11.01 4.52
CA ILE A 105 27.73 -11.46 3.56
C ILE A 105 28.90 -11.94 4.42
N LYS A 106 28.97 -13.26 4.64
CA LYS A 106 30.19 -13.91 5.14
C LYS A 106 31.17 -13.99 3.97
N ASN A 107 31.81 -12.89 3.60
CA ASN A 107 33.00 -12.96 2.75
C ASN A 107 34.11 -12.18 3.44
N GLU A 108 35.07 -12.94 3.93
CA GLU A 108 36.31 -12.45 4.49
C GLU A 108 37.07 -11.65 3.43
N LYS A 109 37.59 -10.50 3.90
CA LYS A 109 38.71 -9.74 3.33
C LYS A 109 38.50 -9.15 1.93
N GLN A 110 38.07 -7.90 1.92
CA GLN A 110 38.84 -6.84 1.25
C GLN A 110 38.49 -5.48 1.85
N GLN A 111 39.49 -4.88 2.48
CA GLN A 111 39.41 -3.61 3.20
C GLN A 111 39.37 -2.44 2.19
N PHE A 112 38.18 -2.01 1.77
CA PHE A 112 38.02 -0.71 1.11
C PHE A 112 37.48 0.31 2.10
N LYS A 113 38.34 1.25 2.51
CA LYS A 113 38.01 2.40 3.37
C LYS A 113 37.06 3.34 2.64
N SER A 114 35.75 3.13 2.78
CA SER A 114 34.76 4.10 2.29
C SER A 114 34.30 5.00 3.44
N LYS A 115 34.39 6.31 3.21
CA LYS A 115 34.02 7.35 4.19
C LYS A 115 32.57 7.17 4.62
N ASN A 116 32.35 7.10 5.92
CA ASN A 116 31.06 6.90 6.60
C ASN A 116 30.01 7.95 6.17
N HIS A 117 29.28 7.71 5.10
CA HIS A 117 27.95 8.28 4.90
C HIS A 117 26.94 7.28 5.47
N GLY A 118 26.22 7.70 6.52
CA GLY A 118 25.37 6.84 7.34
C GLY A 118 24.52 5.84 6.55
N ASN A 119 24.54 4.58 6.99
CA ASN A 119 23.77 3.48 6.44
C ASN A 119 22.26 3.72 6.60
N SER A 120 21.65 4.50 5.70
CA SER A 120 20.19 4.62 5.66
C SER A 120 19.59 3.29 5.19
N LYS A 121 18.75 2.66 6.03
CA LYS A 121 18.02 1.43 5.68
C LYS A 121 17.19 1.69 4.42
N LYS A 122 17.51 0.99 3.33
CA LYS A 122 16.78 1.10 2.06
C LYS A 122 15.48 0.30 2.13
N ILE A 123 14.42 0.82 1.53
CA ILE A 123 13.12 0.16 1.41
C ILE A 123 12.96 -0.34 -0.03
N ILE A 124 12.68 -1.62 -0.20
CA ILE A 124 12.40 -2.23 -1.50
C ILE A 124 10.90 -2.29 -1.67
N ILE A 125 10.40 -1.67 -2.73
CA ILE A 125 8.97 -1.66 -3.07
C ILE A 125 8.74 -2.72 -4.13
N ILE A 126 7.95 -3.74 -3.78
CA ILE A 126 7.76 -4.94 -4.60
C ILE A 126 6.56 -4.77 -5.52
N SER A 127 5.42 -4.33 -4.99
CA SER A 127 4.19 -4.15 -5.76
C SER A 127 3.28 -3.09 -5.14
N ALA A 128 2.40 -2.51 -5.95
CA ALA A 128 1.35 -1.61 -5.49
C ALA A 128 0.08 -1.85 -6.31
N TRP A 129 -1.08 -2.01 -5.67
CA TRP A 129 -2.34 -2.27 -6.35
C TRP A 129 -3.51 -1.52 -5.73
N ARG A 130 -4.58 -1.35 -6.51
CA ARG A 130 -5.86 -0.80 -6.06
C ARG A 130 -6.86 -1.93 -5.87
N TYR A 131 -7.62 -1.88 -4.79
CA TYR A 131 -8.72 -2.80 -4.53
C TYR A 131 -10.05 -2.04 -4.58
N PRO A 132 -11.05 -2.45 -5.38
CA PRO A 132 -12.27 -1.68 -5.60
C PRO A 132 -13.30 -1.75 -4.44
N GLY A 133 -13.00 -2.44 -3.35
CA GLY A 133 -13.87 -2.55 -2.18
C GLY A 133 -13.11 -2.41 -0.86
N ILE A 134 -13.70 -2.93 0.21
CA ILE A 134 -13.06 -3.03 1.53
C ILE A 134 -12.38 -4.39 1.62
N SER A 135 -11.09 -4.42 1.93
CA SER A 135 -10.39 -5.68 2.12
C SER A 135 -10.86 -6.39 3.39
N PRO A 136 -11.10 -7.72 3.35
CA PRO A 136 -11.39 -8.49 4.55
C PRO A 136 -10.21 -8.37 5.52
N ILE A 137 -10.49 -8.14 6.80
CA ILE A 137 -9.46 -7.98 7.83
C ILE A 137 -9.10 -9.36 8.42
N ASN A 138 -7.80 -9.67 8.48
CA ASN A 138 -7.23 -10.88 9.11
C ASN A 138 -7.87 -12.23 8.73
N LYS A 139 -8.54 -12.33 7.58
CA LYS A 139 -9.15 -13.59 7.15
C LYS A 139 -8.09 -14.37 6.36
N PRO A 140 -7.67 -15.57 6.80
CA PRO A 140 -6.84 -16.41 5.97
C PRO A 140 -7.57 -16.69 4.66
N ILE A 141 -6.83 -16.65 3.54
CA ILE A 141 -7.38 -17.03 2.24
C ILE A 141 -7.74 -18.51 2.36
N LYS A 142 -9.05 -18.82 2.37
CA LYS A 142 -9.52 -20.20 2.36
C LYS A 142 -9.34 -20.73 0.95
N ILE A 143 -8.34 -21.58 0.76
CA ILE A 143 -8.20 -22.37 -0.46
C ILE A 143 -9.35 -23.38 -0.45
N PRO A 144 -10.15 -23.49 -1.53
CA PRO A 144 -11.25 -24.44 -1.58
C PRO A 144 -10.70 -25.89 -1.59
N GLU A 145 -11.49 -26.83 -1.07
CA GLU A 145 -11.01 -28.20 -0.78
C GLU A 145 -10.69 -28.99 -2.06
N ASP A 146 -11.42 -28.75 -3.14
CA ASP A 146 -11.16 -29.30 -4.48
C ASP A 146 -9.72 -29.06 -4.95
N VAL A 147 -9.21 -27.84 -4.78
CA VAL A 147 -7.83 -27.49 -5.13
C VAL A 147 -6.83 -28.19 -4.21
N LEU A 148 -7.16 -28.39 -2.93
CA LEU A 148 -6.30 -29.12 -2.00
C LEU A 148 -6.24 -30.61 -2.33
N GLU A 149 -7.37 -31.21 -2.73
CA GLU A 149 -7.45 -32.59 -3.20
C GLU A 149 -6.62 -32.80 -4.47
N ASP A 150 -6.72 -31.90 -5.45
CA ASP A 150 -5.91 -31.92 -6.67
C ASP A 150 -4.40 -31.84 -6.34
N LEU A 151 -4.02 -30.95 -5.40
CA LEU A 151 -2.62 -30.78 -5.00
C LEU A 151 -2.08 -32.01 -4.23
N ARG A 152 -2.89 -32.62 -3.37
CA ARG A 152 -2.56 -33.90 -2.71
C ARG A 152 -2.43 -35.03 -3.72
N SER A 153 -3.37 -35.14 -4.67
CA SER A 153 -3.38 -36.16 -5.72
C SER A 153 -2.17 -36.04 -6.65
N SER A 154 -1.77 -34.81 -6.98
CA SER A 154 -0.57 -34.53 -7.78
C SER A 154 0.76 -34.76 -7.04
N GLY A 155 0.75 -35.04 -5.73
CA GLY A 155 1.94 -35.30 -4.91
C GLY A 155 2.80 -34.07 -4.62
N LEU A 156 2.29 -32.86 -4.87
CA LEU A 156 3.02 -31.59 -4.62
C LEU A 156 3.00 -31.19 -3.14
N ILE A 157 2.01 -31.67 -2.40
CA ILE A 157 1.82 -31.38 -0.98
C ILE A 157 1.62 -32.73 -0.28
N SER A 158 2.39 -32.96 0.79
CA SER A 158 2.36 -34.18 1.63
C SER A 158 1.28 -34.11 2.70
#